data_AF-A0A1G1G092-F1
#
_entry.id   AF-A0A1G1G092-F1
#
_cell.length_a   1.000
_cell.length_b   1.000
_cell.length_c   1.000
_cell.angle_alpha   90.00
_cell.angle_beta   90.00
_cell.angle_gamma   90.00
#
_symmetry.space_group_name_H-M   'P 1'
#
loop_
_entity.id
_entity.type
_entity.pdbx_description
1 polymer ?
#
loop_
_entity_poly.entity_id
_entity_poly.type
_entity_poly.pdbx_seq_one_letter_code
_entity_poly.pdbx_strand_id
1 'polypeptide(L)'
;MEMFDYIANWASVLSLVVSIILLIYAHGVKKTLIKYIDYKQWGSKKNKIYAELDGCLRLINEDNIFDRKQISDLKRLISTLEEFQFGKEHKRELEKLKRLLDGDLDNIDTIAVADKVAILLGKLSKKEEFLL
;
A
#
# COMPACT_ATOMS: atom_id res chain seq x y z
N MET A 1 63.66 -5.79 -6.72
CA MET A 1 62.55 -5.82 -7.69
C MET A 1 61.33 -6.54 -7.11
N GLU A 2 61.53 -7.72 -6.52
CA GLU A 2 60.46 -8.57 -5.94
C GLU A 2 59.59 -7.91 -4.86
N MET A 3 60.13 -7.00 -4.03
CA MET A 3 59.36 -6.32 -2.97
C MET A 3 58.33 -5.31 -3.54
N PHE A 4 58.63 -4.67 -4.66
CA PHE A 4 57.70 -3.73 -5.32
C PHE A 4 56.56 -4.48 -6.01
N ASP A 5 56.85 -5.63 -6.63
CA ASP A 5 55.84 -6.48 -7.26
C ASP A 5 54.87 -7.07 -6.22
N TYR A 6 55.38 -7.44 -5.04
CA TYR A 6 54.55 -7.91 -3.93
C TYR A 6 53.58 -6.82 -3.46
N ILE A 7 54.07 -5.59 -3.23
CA ILE A 7 53.23 -4.46 -2.79
C ILE A 7 52.19 -4.08 -3.86
N ALA A 8 52.59 -4.08 -5.14
CA ALA A 8 51.67 -3.80 -6.25
C ALA A 8 50.55 -4.86 -6.36
N ASN A 9 50.88 -6.12 -6.13
CA ASN A 9 49.91 -7.21 -6.13
C ASN A 9 48.93 -7.12 -4.95
N TRP A 10 49.39 -6.70 -3.77
CA TRP A 10 48.51 -6.44 -2.63
C TRP A 10 47.61 -5.23 -2.83
N ALA A 11 48.12 -4.17 -3.47
CA ALA A 11 47.33 -2.99 -3.79
C ALA A 11 46.20 -3.30 -4.79
N SER A 12 46.45 -4.16 -5.78
CA SER A 12 45.43 -4.58 -6.76
C SER A 12 44.34 -5.44 -6.11
N VAL A 13 44.73 -6.38 -5.23
CA VAL A 13 43.79 -7.21 -4.46
C VAL A 13 42.95 -6.36 -3.51
N LEU A 14 43.55 -5.40 -2.80
CA LEU A 14 42.81 -4.46 -1.95
C LEU A 14 41.83 -3.61 -2.76
N SER A 15 42.24 -3.11 -3.92
CA SER A 15 41.36 -2.34 -4.81
C SER A 15 40.16 -3.17 -5.30
N LEU A 16 40.38 -4.45 -5.62
CA LEU A 16 39.31 -5.37 -6.02
C LEU A 16 38.32 -5.60 -4.87
N VAL A 17 38.82 -5.85 -3.65
CA VAL A 17 37.99 -6.06 -2.45
C VAL A 17 37.15 -4.81 -2.14
N VAL A 18 37.75 -3.62 -2.17
CA VAL A 18 37.02 -2.35 -1.97
C VAL A 18 35.93 -2.17 -3.02
N SER A 19 36.22 -2.48 -4.30
CA SER A 19 35.23 -2.41 -5.37
C SER A 19 34.05 -3.37 -5.16
N ILE A 20 34.30 -4.59 -4.70
CA ILE A 20 33.24 -5.57 -4.39
C ILE A 20 32.38 -5.09 -3.22
N ILE A 21 33.00 -4.55 -2.16
CA ILE A 21 32.27 -4.01 -1.00
C ILE A 21 31.36 -2.85 -1.42
N LEU A 22 31.86 -1.93 -2.26
CA LEU A 22 31.06 -0.81 -2.78
C LEU A 22 29.86 -1.30 -3.61
N LEU A 23 30.02 -2.35 -4.42
CA LEU A 23 28.91 -2.94 -5.18
C LEU A 23 27.83 -3.57 -4.28
N ILE A 24 28.25 -4.25 -3.20
CA ILE A 24 27.32 -4.83 -2.21
C ILE A 24 26.56 -3.71 -1.48
N TYR A 25 27.27 -2.67 -1.03
CA TYR A 25 26.66 -1.52 -0.37
C TYR A 25 25.70 -0.77 -1.31
N ALA A 26 26.09 -0.53 -2.57
CA ALA A 26 25.23 0.11 -3.56
C ALA A 26 23.95 -0.70 -3.81
N HIS A 27 24.05 -2.03 -3.86
CA HIS A 27 22.87 -2.91 -3.94
C HIS A 27 21.98 -2.81 -2.70
N GLY A 28 22.56 -2.75 -1.50
CA GLY A 28 21.84 -2.57 -0.25
C GLY A 28 21.07 -1.26 -0.20
N VAL A 29 21.74 -0.15 -0.55
CA VAL A 29 21.12 1.19 -0.60
C VAL A 29 19.99 1.23 -1.63
N LYS A 30 20.19 0.65 -2.82
CA LYS A 30 19.14 0.58 -3.86
C LYS A 30 17.90 -0.17 -3.37
N LYS A 31 18.07 -1.30 -2.69
CA LYS A 31 16.94 -2.05 -2.09
C LYS A 31 16.19 -1.23 -1.05
N THR A 32 16.91 -0.54 -0.17
CA THR A 32 16.30 0.33 0.85
C THR A 32 15.57 1.52 0.22
N LEU A 33 16.14 2.12 -0.84
CA LEU A 33 15.50 3.22 -1.56
C LEU A 33 14.21 2.79 -2.24
N ILE A 34 14.18 1.63 -2.90
CA ILE A 34 12.97 1.08 -3.52
C ILE A 34 11.88 0.89 -2.46
N LYS A 35 12.21 0.26 -1.32
CA LYS A 35 11.27 0.10 -0.21
C LYS A 35 10.74 1.44 0.31
N TYR A 36 11.59 2.45 0.42
CA TYR A 36 11.19 3.79 0.86
C TYR A 36 10.28 4.50 -0.16
N ILE A 37 10.59 4.39 -1.46
CA ILE A 37 9.76 4.93 -2.54
C ILE A 37 8.38 4.26 -2.54
N ASP A 38 8.34 2.93 -2.44
CA ASP A 38 7.09 2.16 -2.37
C ASP A 38 6.26 2.56 -1.15
N TYR A 39 6.90 2.72 0.02
CA TYR A 39 6.24 3.21 1.24
C TYR A 39 5.67 4.63 1.08
N LYS A 40 6.43 5.54 0.46
CA LYS A 40 5.98 6.92 0.25
C LYS A 40 4.82 6.99 -0.75
N GLN A 41 4.90 6.24 -1.84
CA GLN A 41 3.81 6.11 -2.81
C GLN A 41 2.56 5.51 -2.15
N TRP A 42 2.74 4.50 -1.30
CA TRP A 42 1.66 3.92 -0.53
C TRP A 42 1.01 4.93 0.41
N GLY A 43 1.77 5.69 1.19
CA GLY A 43 1.23 6.71 2.09
C GLY A 43 0.37 7.74 1.35
N SER A 44 0.81 8.18 0.17
CA SER A 44 0.04 9.11 -0.68
C SER A 44 -1.24 8.46 -1.24
N LYS A 45 -1.16 7.23 -1.76
CA LYS A 45 -2.34 6.50 -2.29
C LYS A 45 -3.34 6.18 -1.19
N LYS A 46 -2.86 5.78 -0.02
CA LYS A 46 -3.67 5.52 1.17
C LYS A 46 -4.46 6.75 1.59
N ASN A 47 -3.82 7.91 1.71
CA ASN A 47 -4.51 9.15 2.09
C ASN A 47 -5.59 9.53 1.08
N LYS A 48 -5.32 9.33 -0.22
CA LYS A 48 -6.31 9.55 -1.27
C LYS A 48 -7.50 8.60 -1.14
N ILE A 49 -7.27 7.30 -0.97
CA ILE A 49 -8.33 6.30 -0.79
C ILE A 49 -9.12 6.57 0.49
N TYR A 50 -8.45 6.96 1.57
CA TYR A 50 -9.09 7.35 2.82
C TYR A 50 -10.02 8.55 2.62
N ALA A 51 -9.55 9.60 1.95
CA ALA A 51 -10.38 10.78 1.66
C ALA A 51 -11.58 10.45 0.75
N GLU A 52 -11.39 9.59 -0.26
CA GLU A 52 -12.48 9.15 -1.14
C GLU A 52 -13.52 8.29 -0.37
N LEU A 53 -13.08 7.36 0.48
CA LEU A 53 -13.98 6.56 1.32
C LEU A 53 -14.71 7.42 2.37
N ASP A 54 -14.04 8.38 2.99
CA ASP A 54 -14.65 9.32 3.95
C ASP A 54 -15.69 10.19 3.24
N GLY A 55 -15.39 10.67 2.03
CA GLY A 55 -16.34 11.38 1.18
C GLY A 55 -17.58 10.54 0.87
N CYS A 56 -17.41 9.28 0.44
CA CYS A 56 -18.55 8.37 0.24
C CYS A 56 -19.36 8.16 1.52
N LEU A 57 -18.69 7.99 2.68
CA LEU A 57 -19.36 7.81 3.96
C LEU A 57 -20.22 9.02 4.33
N ARG A 58 -19.69 10.24 4.17
CA ARG A 58 -20.43 11.47 4.42
C ARG A 58 -21.63 11.62 3.49
N LEU A 59 -21.47 11.33 2.20
CA LEU A 59 -22.58 11.37 1.25
C LEU A 59 -23.71 10.39 1.64
N ILE A 60 -23.36 9.21 2.15
CA ILE A 60 -24.35 8.23 2.64
C ILE A 60 -25.03 8.70 3.92
N ASN A 61 -24.28 9.19 4.90
CA ASN A 61 -24.79 9.49 6.24
C ASN A 61 -25.42 10.88 6.38
N GLU A 62 -24.82 11.89 5.77
CA GLU A 62 -25.22 13.31 5.92
C GLU A 62 -26.22 13.70 4.84
N ASP A 63 -25.94 13.34 3.58
CA ASP A 63 -26.77 13.74 2.45
C ASP A 63 -27.82 12.68 2.05
N ASN A 64 -27.73 11.47 2.63
CA ASN A 64 -28.57 10.31 2.26
C ASN A 64 -28.52 10.01 0.74
N ILE A 65 -27.37 10.27 0.12
CA ILE A 65 -27.12 10.07 -1.31
C ILE A 65 -26.35 8.76 -1.48
N PHE A 66 -27.02 7.74 -2.01
CA PHE A 66 -26.39 6.49 -2.42
C PHE A 66 -26.92 6.06 -3.79
N ASP A 67 -26.20 6.46 -4.83
CA ASP A 67 -26.56 6.22 -6.22
C ASP A 67 -25.58 5.25 -6.92
N ARG A 68 -25.85 4.96 -8.20
CA ARG A 68 -24.99 4.11 -9.04
C ARG A 68 -23.55 4.62 -9.12
N LYS A 69 -23.36 5.93 -9.06
CA LYS A 69 -22.03 6.55 -9.13
C LYS A 69 -21.25 6.22 -7.87
N GLN A 70 -21.86 6.39 -6.69
CA GLN A 70 -21.22 6.03 -5.41
C GLN A 70 -20.86 4.55 -5.33
N ILE A 71 -21.74 3.67 -5.82
CA ILE A 71 -21.45 2.23 -5.87
C ILE A 71 -20.27 1.94 -6.80
N SER A 72 -20.23 2.56 -7.98
CA SER A 72 -19.11 2.41 -8.92
C SER A 72 -17.80 2.92 -8.32
N ASP A 73 -17.84 4.08 -7.66
CA ASP A 73 -16.68 4.68 -6.99
C ASP A 73 -16.19 3.78 -5.84
N LEU A 74 -17.10 3.25 -5.01
CA LEU A 74 -16.77 2.28 -3.97
C LEU A 74 -16.18 0.99 -4.54
N LYS A 75 -16.74 0.43 -5.63
CA LYS A 75 -16.17 -0.75 -6.30
C LYS A 75 -14.75 -0.49 -6.81
N ARG A 76 -14.51 0.68 -7.42
CA ARG A 76 -13.17 1.09 -7.87
C ARG A 76 -12.19 1.19 -6.70
N LEU A 77 -12.62 1.80 -5.59
CA LEU A 77 -11.83 1.93 -4.37
C LEU A 77 -11.50 0.56 -3.76
N ILE A 78 -12.47 -0.36 -3.73
CA ILE A 78 -12.27 -1.74 -3.27
C ILE A 78 -11.26 -2.46 -4.13
N SER A 79 -11.36 -2.39 -5.47
CA SER A 79 -10.37 -3.01 -6.36
C SER A 79 -8.98 -2.41 -6.15
N THR A 80 -8.90 -1.10 -5.96
CA THR A 80 -7.63 -0.42 -5.64
C THR A 80 -7.09 -0.92 -4.30
N LEU A 81 -7.95 -1.16 -3.30
CA LEU A 81 -7.57 -1.74 -2.02
C LEU A 81 -7.14 -3.22 -2.16
N GLU A 82 -7.80 -4.03 -2.98
CA GLU A 82 -7.43 -5.44 -3.22
C GLU A 82 -6.02 -5.60 -3.81
N GLU A 83 -5.52 -4.60 -4.55
CA GLU A 83 -4.15 -4.59 -5.09
C GLU A 83 -3.07 -4.46 -4.01
N PHE A 84 -3.42 -4.04 -2.79
CA PHE A 84 -2.45 -3.88 -1.71
C PHE A 84 -2.36 -5.11 -0.81
N GLN A 85 -1.17 -5.36 -0.26
CA GLN A 85 -0.96 -6.39 0.75
C GLN A 85 -1.60 -5.97 2.08
N PHE A 86 -2.82 -6.42 2.27
CA PHE A 86 -3.61 -6.24 3.47
C PHE A 86 -3.51 -7.48 4.36
N GLY A 87 -3.48 -7.28 5.68
CA GLY A 87 -3.69 -8.36 6.65
C GLY A 87 -5.02 -9.10 6.40
N LYS A 88 -5.10 -10.38 6.80
CA LYS A 88 -6.27 -11.25 6.56
C LYS A 88 -7.60 -10.61 7.00
N GLU A 89 -7.58 -9.83 8.07
CA GLU A 89 -8.79 -9.16 8.59
C GLU A 89 -9.28 -8.00 7.73
N HIS A 90 -8.39 -7.28 7.05
CA HIS A 90 -8.76 -6.22 6.13
C HIS A 90 -9.37 -6.80 4.86
N LYS A 91 -8.77 -7.89 4.35
CA LYS A 91 -9.29 -8.63 3.19
C LYS A 91 -10.72 -9.15 3.46
N ARG A 92 -10.97 -9.67 4.66
CA ARG A 92 -12.32 -10.14 5.04
C ARG A 92 -13.36 -9.03 5.05
N GLU A 93 -13.01 -7.82 5.51
CA GLU A 93 -13.96 -6.69 5.50
C GLU A 93 -14.17 -6.13 4.09
N LEU A 94 -13.12 -6.11 3.25
CA LEU A 94 -13.23 -5.78 1.83
C LEU A 94 -14.17 -6.75 1.09
N GLU A 95 -14.03 -8.06 1.30
CA GLU A 95 -14.90 -9.06 0.70
C GLU A 95 -16.36 -8.90 1.15
N LYS A 96 -16.61 -8.56 2.42
CA LYS A 96 -17.95 -8.28 2.93
C LYS A 96 -18.55 -7.04 2.25
N LEU A 97 -17.77 -5.95 2.14
CA LEU A 97 -18.22 -4.74 1.46
C LEU A 97 -18.52 -5.01 -0.02
N LYS A 98 -17.65 -5.78 -0.69
CA LYS A 98 -17.86 -6.19 -2.09
C LYS A 98 -19.16 -6.95 -2.29
N ARG A 99 -19.45 -7.92 -1.41
CA ARG A 99 -20.72 -8.68 -1.45
C ARG A 99 -21.95 -7.79 -1.25
N LEU A 100 -21.86 -6.78 -0.39
CA LEU A 100 -22.96 -5.82 -0.20
C LEU A 100 -23.19 -4.98 -1.46
N LEU A 101 -22.13 -4.63 -2.18
CA LEU A 101 -22.21 -3.81 -3.40
C LEU A 101 -22.51 -4.62 -4.67
N ASP A 102 -22.41 -5.94 -4.63
CA ASP A 102 -22.74 -6.85 -5.74
C ASP A 102 -24.23 -7.25 -5.76
N GLY A 103 -25.02 -6.81 -4.78
CA GLY A 103 -26.48 -6.95 -4.77
C GLY A 103 -27.19 -6.02 -5.75
N ASP A 104 -28.48 -6.27 -5.98
CA ASP A 104 -29.35 -5.36 -6.74
C ASP A 104 -29.40 -3.98 -6.09
N LEU A 105 -29.23 -2.94 -6.90
CA LEU A 105 -29.12 -1.55 -6.44
C LEU A 105 -30.29 -1.11 -5.55
N ASP A 106 -31.50 -1.59 -5.88
CA ASP A 106 -32.73 -1.27 -5.18
C ASP A 106 -32.86 -2.01 -3.83
N ASN A 107 -32.00 -2.99 -3.58
CA ASN A 107 -31.97 -3.83 -2.37
C ASN A 107 -30.65 -3.72 -1.60
N ILE A 108 -29.79 -2.74 -1.93
CA ILE A 108 -28.55 -2.54 -1.17
C ILE A 108 -28.90 -1.92 0.19
N ASP A 109 -28.47 -2.60 1.25
CA ASP A 109 -28.52 -2.08 2.60
C ASP A 109 -27.45 -0.99 2.77
N THR A 110 -27.87 0.27 2.60
CA THR A 110 -26.99 1.45 2.69
C THR A 110 -26.37 1.62 4.07
N ILE A 111 -27.06 1.20 5.13
CA ILE A 111 -26.57 1.24 6.51
C ILE A 111 -25.44 0.23 6.66
N ALA A 112 -25.66 -1.01 6.19
CA ALA A 112 -24.61 -2.04 6.21
C ALA A 112 -23.38 -1.64 5.39
N VAL A 113 -23.58 -0.95 4.25
CA VAL A 113 -22.48 -0.39 3.44
C VAL A 113 -21.73 0.68 4.22
N ALA A 114 -22.41 1.65 4.82
CA ALA A 114 -21.81 2.71 5.61
C ALA A 114 -21.00 2.15 6.79
N ASP A 115 -21.55 1.18 7.51
CA ASP A 115 -20.86 0.50 8.62
C ASP A 115 -19.56 -0.17 8.15
N LYS A 116 -19.59 -0.84 7.00
CA LYS A 116 -18.40 -1.49 6.44
C LYS A 116 -17.36 -0.49 5.96
N VAL A 117 -17.78 0.62 5.36
CA VAL A 117 -16.89 1.71 4.99
C VAL A 117 -16.25 2.35 6.23
N ALA A 118 -17.02 2.59 7.30
CA ALA A 118 -16.52 3.12 8.56
C ALA A 118 -15.48 2.19 9.22
N ILE A 119 -15.75 0.87 9.23
CA ILE A 119 -14.79 -0.13 9.73
C ILE A 119 -13.50 -0.10 8.90
N LEU A 120 -13.60 -0.01 7.57
CA LEU A 120 -12.43 0.08 6.69
C LEU A 120 -11.65 1.38 6.90
N LEU A 121 -12.32 2.51 7.08
CA LEU A 121 -11.69 3.79 7.42
C LEU A 121 -10.95 3.72 8.76
N GLY A 122 -11.58 3.19 9.81
CA GLY A 122 -10.94 3.01 11.12
C GLY A 122 -9.75 2.04 11.09
N LYS A 123 -9.79 1.08 10.17
CA LYS A 123 -8.68 0.16 9.90
C LYS A 123 -7.56 0.79 9.07
N LEU A 124 -7.90 1.65 8.11
CA LEU A 124 -6.94 2.42 7.32
C LEU A 124 -6.28 3.52 8.16
N SER A 125 -6.97 4.13 9.12
CA SER A 125 -6.38 5.18 9.97
C SER A 125 -5.35 4.64 10.97
N LYS A 126 -5.46 3.37 11.38
CA LYS A 126 -4.45 2.70 12.20
C LYS A 126 -3.12 2.63 11.42
N LYS A 127 -2.06 3.11 12.07
CA LYS A 127 -0.78 3.42 11.43
C LYS A 127 0.11 2.19 11.19
N GLU A 128 -0.29 0.98 11.62
CA GLU A 128 0.73 -0.01 12.05
C GLU A 128 0.70 -1.45 11.51
N GLU A 129 -0.19 -1.89 10.63
CA GLU A 129 -0.14 -3.30 10.16
C GLU A 129 -0.18 -3.47 8.64
N PHE A 130 0.67 -2.73 7.94
CA PHE A 130 0.97 -3.01 6.55
C PHE A 130 2.31 -3.72 6.50
N LEU A 131 2.24 -5.05 6.38
CA LEU A 131 3.39 -5.94 6.35
C LEU A 131 4.37 -5.50 5.25
N LEU A 132 5.59 -5.19 5.69
CA LEU A 132 6.81 -5.21 4.87
C LEU A 132 7.22 -6.65 4.55
#